data_AF-A0A932PIQ0-F1
#
_entry.id   AF-A0A932PIQ0-F1
#
_cell.length_a   1.000
_cell.length_b   1.000
_cell.length_c   1.000
_cell.angle_alpha   90.00
_cell.angle_beta   90.00
_cell.angle_gamma   90.00
#
_symmetry.space_group_name_H-M   'P 1'
#
loop_
_entity.id
_entity.type
_entity.pdbx_description
1 polymer ?
#
loop_
_entity_poly.entity_id
_entity_poly.type
_entity_poly.pdbx_seq_one_letter_code
_entity_poly.pdbx_strand_id
1 'polypeptide(L)' 'MKATKSIFDEQYRVVAIASDRLVVRGIQSGEILTIVNPEPASPLSQTDFPPGKLIALSDPSTVPMN' A
#
# COMPACT_ATOMS: atom_id res chain seq x y z
N MET A 1 21.61 12.07 11.12
CA MET A 1 20.84 11.97 9.86
C MET A 1 19.61 11.12 10.15
N LYS A 2 18.38 11.63 9.96
CA LYS A 2 17.20 10.76 10.01
C LYS A 2 17.30 9.83 8.81
N ALA A 3 17.43 8.53 9.02
CA ALA A 3 17.21 7.58 7.95
C ALA A 3 15.79 7.81 7.43
N THR A 4 15.65 8.25 6.19
CA THR A 4 14.38 8.18 5.47
C THR A 4 14.06 6.70 5.34
N LYS A 5 13.23 6.18 6.25
CA LYS A 5 12.70 4.81 6.15
C LYS A 5 12.06 4.66 4.78
N SER A 6 12.35 3.57 4.09
CA SER A 6 11.71 3.27 2.82
C SER A 6 10.22 3.10 3.03
N ILE A 7 9.41 3.37 2.00
CA ILE A 7 7.98 3.08 2.02
C ILE A 7 7.70 1.57 2.26
N PHE A 8 8.69 0.71 2.03
CA PHE A 8 8.62 -0.73 2.27
C PHE A 8 8.95 -1.14 3.72
N ASP A 9 9.49 -0.24 4.55
CA ASP A 9 9.96 -0.54 5.92
C ASP A 9 8.88 -0.35 7.01
N GLU A 10 7.62 -0.17 6.63
CA GLU A 10 6.51 -0.05 7.58
C GLU A 10 5.22 -0.71 7.09
N GLN A 11 4.31 -0.87 8.05
CA GLN A 11 2.94 -1.30 7.79
C GLN A 11 2.02 -0.09 7.65
N TYR A 12 0.97 -0.28 6.87
CA TYR A 12 -0.04 0.72 6.60
C TYR A 12 -1.43 0.21 6.93
N ARG A 13 -2.30 1.11 7.36
CA ARG A 13 -3.73 0.84 7.52
C ARG A 13 -4.50 1.34 6.31
N VAL A 14 -5.37 0.52 5.76
CA VAL A 14 -6.30 0.94 4.70
C VAL A 14 -7.27 1.98 5.25
N VAL A 15 -7.36 3.11 4.58
CA VAL A 15 -8.25 4.24 4.96
C VAL A 15 -9.43 4.31 4.00
N ALA A 16 -9.17 4.23 2.70
CA ALA A 16 -10.20 4.30 1.66
C ALA A 16 -9.76 3.49 0.44
N ILE A 17 -10.75 3.09 -0.36
CA ILE A 17 -10.54 2.34 -1.59
C ILE A 17 -11.53 2.79 -2.66
N ALA A 18 -11.01 2.91 -3.87
CA ALA A 18 -11.74 3.03 -5.12
C ALA A 18 -11.21 1.97 -6.10
N SER A 19 -11.90 1.74 -7.22
CA SER A 19 -11.52 0.70 -8.18
C SER A 19 -10.09 0.82 -8.72
N ASP A 20 -9.58 2.05 -8.86
CA ASP A 20 -8.25 2.36 -9.38
C ASP A 20 -7.25 2.80 -8.30
N ARG A 21 -7.68 2.98 -7.04
CA ARG A 21 -6.88 3.64 -5.99
C ARG A 21 -7.08 3.04 -4.62
N LEU A 22 -5.98 2.90 -3.88
CA LEU A 22 -5.98 2.55 -2.48
C LEU A 22 -5.32 3.65 -1.66
N VAL A 23 -6.02 4.16 -0.65
CA VAL A 23 -5.49 5.16 0.28
C VAL A 23 -5.12 4.47 1.59
N VAL A 24 -3.86 4.63 2.01
CA VAL A 24 -3.33 3.98 3.21
C VAL A 24 -2.59 4.96 4.10
N ARG A 25 -2.54 4.68 5.39
CA ARG A 25 -1.83 5.49 6.38
C ARG A 25 -0.75 4.69 7.09
N GLY A 26 0.48 5.19 7.10
CA GLY A 26 1.61 4.58 7.79
C GLY A 26 1.35 4.49 9.29
N ILE A 27 1.59 3.32 9.87
CA ILE A 27 1.39 3.10 11.32
C ILE A 27 2.45 3.83 12.14
N GLN A 28 3.68 3.90 11.63
CA GLN A 28 4.79 4.52 12.35
C GLN A 28 4.99 5.98 11.94
N SER A 29 4.93 6.26 10.63
CA SER A 29 5.14 7.61 10.10
C SER A 29 3.90 8.49 10.22
N GLY A 30 2.70 7.89 10.18
CA GLY A 30 1.44 8.61 10.05
C GLY A 30 1.20 9.19 8.65
N GLU A 31 2.12 8.96 7.70
CA GLU A 31 2.05 9.46 6.31
C GLU A 31 0.88 8.83 5.56
N ILE A 32 0.24 9.59 4.67
CA ILE A 32 -0.84 9.10 3.82
C ILE A 32 -0.31 8.88 2.42
N LEU A 33 -0.42 7.64 1.95
CA LEU A 33 -0.04 7.25 0.59
C LEU A 33 -1.30 6.95 -0.23
N THR A 34 -1.26 7.33 -1.50
CA THR A 34 -2.24 6.92 -2.51
C THR A 34 -1.55 6.00 -3.50
N ILE A 35 -1.97 4.74 -3.52
CA ILE A 35 -1.48 3.71 -4.43
C ILE A 35 -2.44 3.66 -5.61
N VAL A 36 -1.90 3.83 -6.82
CA VAL A 36 -2.67 3.74 -8.06
C VAL A 36 -2.51 2.34 -8.63
N ASN A 37 -3.62 1.68 -8.94
CA ASN A 37 -3.63 0.42 -9.67
C ASN A 37 -3.58 0.70 -11.17
N PRO A 38 -2.48 0.36 -11.87
CA PRO A 38 -2.37 0.59 -13.31
C PRO A 38 -3.14 -0.44 -14.14
N GLU A 39 -3.64 -1.52 -13.53
CA GLU A 39 -4.28 -2.63 -14.22
C GLU A 39 -5.82 -2.55 -14.15
N PRO A 40 -6.49 -1.96 -15.16
CA PRO A 40 -7.95 -1.80 -15.15
C PRO A 40 -8.70 -3.14 -15.24
N ALA A 41 -8.08 -4.20 -15.76
CA ALA A 41 -8.71 -5.52 -15.84
C ALA A 41 -8.78 -6.22 -14.47
N SER A 42 -7.99 -5.76 -13.49
CA SER A 42 -7.94 -6.30 -12.12
C SER A 42 -8.21 -5.17 -11.11
N PRO A 43 -9.46 -4.68 -10.99
CA PRO A 43 -9.78 -3.56 -10.13
C PRO A 43 -9.58 -3.91 -8.65
N LEU A 44 -9.26 -2.92 -7.84
CA LEU A 44 -9.17 -3.07 -6.40
C LEU A 44 -10.58 -3.22 -5.80
N SER A 45 -10.73 -4.14 -4.84
CA SER A 45 -12.02 -4.38 -4.17
C SER A 45 -11.94 -4.20 -2.65
N GLN A 46 -13.07 -3.81 -2.06
CA GLN A 46 -13.22 -3.74 -0.60
C GLN A 46 -13.07 -5.10 0.08
N THR A 47 -13.33 -6.19 -0.63
CA THR A 47 -13.16 -7.54 -0.11
C THR A 47 -11.67 -7.84 0.11
N ASP A 48 -10.82 -7.41 -0.82
CA ASP A 48 -9.37 -7.64 -0.76
C ASP A 48 -8.68 -6.65 0.18
N PHE A 49 -9.14 -5.39 0.16
CA PHE A 49 -8.60 -4.29 0.96
C PHE A 49 -9.69 -3.58 1.77
N PRO A 50 -10.28 -4.25 2.79
CA PRO A 50 -11.28 -3.62 3.63
C PRO A 50 -10.66 -2.47 4.45
N PRO A 51 -11.37 -1.34 4.64
CA PRO A 51 -10.94 -0.28 5.53
C PRO A 51 -10.56 -0.80 6.92
N GLY A 52 -9.46 -0.30 7.48
CA GLY A 52 -8.91 -0.75 8.75
C GLY A 52 -7.96 -1.95 8.67
N LYS A 53 -7.92 -2.67 7.54
CA LYS A 53 -6.95 -3.76 7.33
C LYS A 53 -5.51 -3.23 7.36
N LEU A 54 -4.62 -4.01 7.99
CA LEU A 54 -3.19 -3.77 7.96
C LEU A 54 -2.57 -4.45 6.74
N ILE A 55 -1.73 -3.72 6.01
CA ILE A 55 -0.98 -4.22 4.86
C ILE A 55 0.49 -3.80 4.97
N ALA A 56 1.37 -4.54 4.30
CA ALA A 56 2.76 -4.15 4.08
C ALA A 56 3.00 -4.01 2.58
N LEU A 57 3.88 -3.10 2.19
CA LEU A 57 4.31 -2.96 0.81
C LEU A 57 5.57 -3.81 0.59
N SER A 58 5.64 -4.52 -0.53
CA SER A 58 6.80 -5.31 -0.92
C SER A 58 7.46 -4.68 -2.14
N ASP A 59 8.78 -4.59 -2.14
CA ASP A 59 9.54 -4.10 -3.28
C ASP A 59 9.66 -5.20 -4.36
N PRO A 60 9.06 -5.03 -5.55
CA PRO A 60 9.09 -6.04 -6.60
C PRO A 60 10.50 -6.28 -7.16
N SER A 61 11.44 -5.36 -7.00
CA SER A 61 12.83 -5.54 -7.46
C SER A 61 13.62 -6.55 -6.62
N THR A 62 13.14 -6.83 -5.40
CA THR A 62 13.75 -7.80 -4.49
C THR A 62 13.19 -9.21 -4.66
N VAL A 63 12.13 -9.36 -5.46
CA VAL A 63 11.49 -10.65 -5.72
C VAL A 63 12.29 -11.36 -6.82
N PRO A 64 12.77 -12.60 -6.60
CA PRO A 64 13.45 -13.35 -7.65
C PRO A 64 12.52 -13.51 -8.85
N MET A 65 13.00 -13.09 -10.02
CA MET A 65 12.30 -13.28 -11.28
C MET A 65 12.31 -14.79 -11.58
N ASN A 66 11.14 -15.43 -11.52
CA ASN A 66 10.99 -16.86 -11.78
C ASN A 66 10.96 -17.17 -13.28
#